data_AF-X6P6U0-F1
#
_entry.id   AF-X6P6U0-F1
#
_cell.length_a   1.000
_cell.length_b   1.000
_cell.length_c   1.000
_cell.angle_alpha   90.00
_cell.angle_beta   90.00
_cell.angle_gamma   90.00
#
_symmetry.space_group_name_H-M   'P 1'
#
loop_
_entity.id
_entity.type
_entity.pdbx_description
1 polymer ?
#
loop_
_entity_poly.entity_id
_entity_poly.type
_entity_poly.pdbx_seq_one_letter_code
_entity_poly.pdbx_strand_id
1 'polypeptide(L)'
;MSTVLTLFEARHFVEQIKEFEIQYIGSSDWINQHERLEQLNICAHQSLQFRHDEFVVEEFITQRKIGTLIWDLLITEIWKEKVFPLLLNDIKEDLSLRFYMLVRYFLFNILHFKKLLIKKRQHTYLQLYHEATVMNLLEVLLFHGNAFDEIGDILLELCDYCSCKIAKINAR
;
A
#
# COMPACT_ATOMS: atom_id res chain seq x y z
N MET A 1 -8.46 -17.93 -3.74
CA MET A 1 -7.53 -19.05 -3.62
C MET A 1 -6.45 -18.63 -2.65
N SER A 2 -6.27 -19.34 -1.54
CA SER A 2 -5.20 -19.11 -0.57
C SER A 2 -3.90 -19.68 -1.15
N THR A 3 -3.18 -18.87 -1.92
CA THR A 3 -1.81 -19.22 -2.32
C THR A 3 -0.90 -18.88 -1.15
N VAL A 4 -0.56 -19.91 -0.38
CA VAL A 4 0.55 -19.82 0.58
C VAL A 4 1.80 -19.55 -0.26
N LEU A 5 2.35 -18.35 -0.11
CA LEU A 5 3.56 -17.92 -0.79
C LEU A 5 4.74 -18.77 -0.30
N THR A 6 5.52 -19.32 -1.21
CA THR A 6 6.78 -19.98 -0.84
C THR A 6 7.87 -18.95 -0.53
N LEU A 7 8.89 -19.35 0.23
CA LEU A 7 10.07 -18.50 0.49
C LEU A 7 10.71 -17.97 -0.80
N PHE A 8 10.84 -18.83 -1.82
CA PHE A 8 11.45 -18.46 -3.08
C PHE A 8 10.61 -17.43 -3.85
N GLU A 9 9.30 -17.62 -3.90
CA GLU A 9 8.38 -16.65 -4.51
C GLU A 9 8.39 -15.32 -3.76
N ALA A 10 8.40 -15.33 -2.43
CA ALA A 10 8.45 -14.12 -1.62
C ALA A 10 9.75 -13.35 -1.86
N ARG A 11 10.90 -14.03 -1.83
CA ARG A 11 12.19 -13.43 -2.17
C ARG A 11 12.15 -12.77 -3.54
N HIS A 12 11.65 -13.46 -4.55
CA HIS A 12 11.59 -12.96 -5.91
C HIS A 12 10.64 -11.76 -6.04
N PHE A 13 9.51 -11.77 -5.32
CA PHE A 13 8.59 -10.64 -5.31
C PHE A 13 9.22 -9.41 -4.67
N VAL A 14 9.89 -9.58 -3.53
CA VAL A 14 10.60 -8.50 -2.83
C VAL A 14 11.71 -7.92 -3.71
N GLU A 15 12.45 -8.77 -4.44
CA GLU A 15 13.55 -8.35 -5.33
C GLU A 15 13.04 -7.41 -6.43
N GLN A 16 11.88 -7.72 -6.98
CA GLN A 16 11.26 -7.00 -8.09
C GLN A 16 10.58 -5.69 -7.69
N ILE A 17 10.44 -5.40 -6.38
CA ILE A 17 9.88 -4.12 -5.92
C ILE A 17 10.79 -2.99 -6.39
N LYS A 18 10.22 -2.02 -7.09
CA LYS A 18 10.92 -0.86 -7.62
C LYS A 18 10.17 0.44 -7.28
N GLU A 19 10.93 1.52 -7.29
CA GLU A 19 10.40 2.88 -7.22
C GLU A 19 9.75 3.26 -8.55
N PHE A 20 8.62 3.95 -8.48
CA PHE A 20 7.94 4.50 -9.63
C PHE A 20 8.01 6.03 -9.61
N GLU A 21 8.17 6.62 -10.80
CA GLU A 21 7.90 8.05 -10.98
C GLU A 21 6.38 8.31 -10.97
N ILE A 22 5.99 9.52 -10.58
CA ILE A 22 4.58 9.92 -10.44
C ILE A 22 3.74 9.66 -11.70
N GLN A 23 4.33 9.78 -12.88
CA GLN A 23 3.65 9.57 -14.17
C GLN A 23 3.31 8.10 -14.46
N TYR A 24 3.97 7.17 -13.79
CA TYR A 24 3.77 5.72 -13.98
C TYR A 24 2.83 5.11 -12.94
N ILE A 25 2.33 5.89 -11.98
CA ILE A 25 1.33 5.43 -11.01
C ILE A 25 0.03 5.05 -11.74
N GLY A 26 -0.44 3.82 -11.50
CA GLY A 26 -1.59 3.24 -12.20
C GLY A 26 -1.26 2.56 -13.54
N SER A 27 0.01 2.53 -13.96
CA SER A 27 0.48 1.72 -15.09
C SER A 27 0.35 0.22 -14.82
N SER A 28 0.43 -0.61 -15.86
CA SER A 28 0.40 -2.08 -15.70
C SER A 28 1.49 -2.60 -14.77
N ASP A 29 2.68 -2.02 -14.81
CA ASP A 29 3.80 -2.40 -13.94
C ASP A 29 3.50 -2.10 -12.47
N TRP A 30 2.94 -0.92 -12.21
CA TRP A 30 2.55 -0.53 -10.85
C TRP A 30 1.42 -1.42 -10.31
N ILE A 31 0.46 -1.78 -11.16
CA ILE A 31 -0.62 -2.72 -10.81
C ILE A 31 -0.04 -4.10 -10.46
N ASN A 32 0.92 -4.59 -11.25
CA ASN A 32 1.57 -5.87 -10.97
C ASN A 32 2.37 -5.84 -9.66
N GLN A 33 3.04 -4.72 -9.35
CA GLN A 33 3.70 -4.54 -8.05
C GLN A 33 2.68 -4.55 -6.92
N HIS A 34 1.55 -3.84 -7.06
CA HIS A 34 0.48 -3.85 -6.07
C HIS A 34 -0.04 -5.27 -5.77
N GLU A 35 -0.28 -6.09 -6.80
CA GLU A 35 -0.73 -7.48 -6.61
C GLU A 35 0.30 -8.32 -5.83
N ARG A 36 1.59 -8.13 -6.09
CA ARG A 36 2.66 -8.80 -5.33
C ARG A 36 2.72 -8.33 -3.88
N LEU A 37 2.62 -7.02 -3.65
CA LEU A 37 2.59 -6.43 -2.31
C LEU A 37 1.38 -6.93 -1.51
N GLU A 38 0.21 -7.09 -2.14
CA GLU A 38 -0.97 -7.68 -1.51
C GLU A 38 -0.71 -9.13 -1.08
N GLN A 39 -0.10 -9.93 -1.94
CA GLN A 39 0.23 -11.33 -1.62
C GLN A 39 1.25 -11.44 -0.50
N LEU A 40 2.31 -10.60 -0.52
CA LEU A 40 3.29 -10.50 0.55
C LEU A 40 2.64 -10.07 1.87
N ASN A 41 1.72 -9.10 1.84
CA ASN A 41 1.02 -8.62 3.02
C ASN A 41 0.12 -9.70 3.65
N ILE A 42 -0.64 -10.44 2.83
CA ILE A 42 -1.44 -11.58 3.29
C ILE A 42 -0.53 -12.62 3.96
N CYS A 43 0.60 -12.94 3.34
CA CYS A 43 1.55 -13.93 3.84
C CYS A 43 2.21 -13.49 5.16
N ALA A 44 2.69 -12.25 5.24
CA ALA A 44 3.32 -11.70 6.44
C ALA A 44 2.39 -11.74 7.65
N HIS A 45 1.12 -11.34 7.48
CA HIS A 45 0.12 -11.44 8.54
C HIS A 45 -0.23 -12.88 8.92
N GLN A 46 -0.23 -13.81 7.97
CA GLN A 46 -0.42 -15.23 8.27
C GLN A 46 0.74 -15.77 9.11
N SER A 47 1.98 -15.43 8.79
CA SER A 47 3.15 -15.84 9.57
C SER A 47 3.05 -15.38 11.03
N LEU A 48 2.61 -14.14 11.28
CA LEU A 48 2.35 -13.62 12.63
C LEU A 48 1.25 -14.40 13.37
N GLN A 49 0.14 -14.72 12.68
CA GLN A 49 -1.01 -15.41 13.30
C GLN A 49 -0.70 -16.86 13.69
N PHE A 50 0.12 -17.54 12.88
CA PHE A 50 0.44 -18.95 13.06
C PHE A 50 1.81 -19.19 13.73
N ARG A 51 2.56 -18.14 14.10
CA ARG A 51 3.94 -18.19 14.63
C ARG A 51 4.89 -18.99 13.73
N HIS A 52 4.71 -18.86 12.41
CA HIS A 52 5.66 -19.42 11.45
C HIS A 52 6.87 -18.49 11.30
N ASP A 53 7.94 -19.01 10.68
CA ASP A 53 9.12 -18.21 10.36
C ASP A 53 8.72 -16.96 9.55
N GLU A 54 9.20 -15.80 9.99
CA GLU A 54 8.84 -14.47 9.46
C GLU A 54 9.63 -14.15 8.20
N PHE A 55 9.72 -15.11 7.28
CA PHE A 55 10.61 -15.02 6.13
C PHE A 55 10.33 -13.83 5.21
N VAL A 56 9.06 -13.38 5.11
CA VAL A 56 8.74 -12.18 4.33
C VAL A 56 9.44 -10.96 4.92
N VAL A 57 9.38 -10.81 6.25
CA VAL A 57 10.05 -9.72 6.97
C VAL A 57 11.56 -9.81 6.77
N GLU A 58 12.12 -11.00 6.95
CA GLU A 58 13.56 -11.23 6.77
C GLU A 58 14.03 -10.87 5.36
N GLU A 59 13.25 -11.20 4.32
CA GLU A 59 13.58 -10.84 2.93
C GLU A 59 13.51 -9.32 2.71
N PHE A 60 12.52 -8.61 3.28
CA PHE A 60 12.46 -7.14 3.20
C PHE A 60 13.66 -6.46 3.85
N ILE A 61 14.11 -6.96 5.01
CA ILE A 61 15.29 -6.46 5.72
C ILE A 61 16.56 -6.80 4.93
N THR A 62 16.69 -8.06 4.50
CA THR A 62 17.88 -8.56 3.79
C THR A 62 18.09 -7.82 2.48
N GLN A 63 17.01 -7.56 1.74
CA GLN A 63 17.06 -6.90 0.43
C GLN A 63 16.95 -5.36 0.51
N ARG A 64 16.83 -4.81 1.72
CA ARG A 64 16.72 -3.37 1.98
C ARG A 64 15.62 -2.67 1.18
N LYS A 65 14.40 -3.20 1.26
CA LYS A 65 13.24 -2.75 0.49
C LYS A 65 12.26 -1.89 1.29
N ILE A 66 12.51 -1.63 2.57
CA ILE A 66 11.57 -0.86 3.39
C ILE A 66 11.57 0.60 2.95
N GLY A 67 12.74 1.18 2.68
CA GLY A 67 12.84 2.53 2.08
C GLY A 67 12.05 2.65 0.77
N THR A 68 12.10 1.63 -0.10
CA THR A 68 11.33 1.59 -1.34
C THR A 68 9.81 1.53 -1.09
N LEU A 69 9.35 0.84 -0.04
CA LEU A 69 7.93 0.85 0.34
C LEU A 69 7.49 2.24 0.85
N ILE A 70 8.33 2.92 1.62
CA ILE A 70 8.05 4.28 2.08
C ILE A 70 7.96 5.22 0.86
N TRP A 71 8.86 5.09 -0.12
CA TRP A 71 8.74 5.81 -1.39
C TRP A 71 7.41 5.54 -2.10
N ASP A 72 7.02 4.26 -2.25
CA ASP A 72 5.78 3.87 -2.94
C ASP A 72 4.53 4.44 -2.23
N LEU A 73 4.57 4.50 -0.90
CA LEU A 73 3.54 5.15 -0.08
C LEU A 73 3.44 6.65 -0.37
N LEU A 74 4.56 7.36 -0.29
CA LEU A 74 4.63 8.82 -0.47
C LEU A 74 4.21 9.23 -1.88
N ILE A 75 4.74 8.56 -2.91
CA ILE A 75 4.42 8.87 -4.30
C ILE A 75 2.94 8.59 -4.61
N THR A 76 2.36 7.55 -4.01
CA THR A 76 0.92 7.24 -4.13
C THR A 76 0.07 8.33 -3.48
N GLU A 77 0.49 8.86 -2.32
CA GLU A 77 -0.21 10.00 -1.71
C GLU A 77 -0.11 11.26 -2.57
N ILE A 78 1.09 11.62 -3.04
CA ILE A 78 1.30 12.81 -3.86
C ILE A 78 0.47 12.73 -5.13
N TRP A 79 0.44 11.57 -5.81
CA TRP A 79 -0.39 11.36 -6.99
C TRP A 79 -1.88 11.61 -6.68
N LYS A 80 -2.36 11.08 -5.55
CA LYS A 80 -3.76 11.27 -5.12
C LYS A 80 -4.09 12.72 -4.76
N GLU A 81 -3.17 13.46 -4.17
CA GLU A 81 -3.38 14.85 -3.76
C GLU A 81 -3.22 15.85 -4.92
N LYS A 82 -2.31 15.57 -5.87
CA LYS A 82 -1.90 16.53 -6.89
C LYS A 82 -2.36 16.19 -8.30
N VAL A 83 -2.35 14.91 -8.67
CA VAL A 83 -2.65 14.47 -10.05
C VAL A 83 -4.11 14.10 -10.19
N PHE A 84 -4.65 13.36 -9.22
CA PHE A 84 -6.01 12.87 -9.26
C PHE A 84 -7.10 13.96 -9.36
N PRO A 85 -7.01 15.12 -8.66
CA PRO A 85 -7.99 16.19 -8.84
C PRO A 85 -7.98 16.80 -10.25
N LEU A 86 -6.81 16.84 -10.90
CA LEU A 86 -6.68 17.34 -12.28
C LEU A 86 -7.37 16.38 -13.26
N LEU A 87 -7.18 15.07 -13.07
CA LEU A 87 -7.86 14.04 -13.87
C LEU A 87 -9.39 14.10 -13.71
N LEU A 88 -9.90 14.45 -12.53
CA LEU A 88 -11.33 14.61 -12.29
C LEU A 88 -11.93 15.78 -13.05
N ASN A 89 -11.20 16.89 -13.16
CA ASN A 89 -11.67 18.06 -13.91
C ASN A 89 -11.84 17.77 -15.41
N ASP A 90 -11.07 16.80 -15.94
CA ASP A 90 -11.13 16.39 -17.34
C ASP A 90 -12.21 15.34 -17.64
N ILE A 91 -12.70 14.62 -16.61
CA ILE A 91 -13.72 13.56 -16.74
C ILE A 91 -15.12 14.17 -16.54
N LYS A 92 -15.85 14.37 -17.64
CA LYS A 92 -17.25 14.88 -17.63
C LYS A 92 -18.20 14.04 -16.76
N GLU A 93 -19.15 14.72 -16.12
CA GLU A 93 -20.14 14.39 -15.07
C GLU A 93 -20.82 13.00 -14.98
N ASP A 94 -20.62 12.06 -15.92
CA ASP A 94 -21.41 10.81 -15.97
C ASP A 94 -20.87 9.67 -15.08
N LEU A 95 -19.72 9.87 -14.42
CA LEU A 95 -19.18 8.95 -13.40
C LEU A 95 -19.73 9.18 -11.99
N SER A 96 -20.56 10.21 -11.79
CA SER A 96 -20.87 10.81 -10.48
C SER A 96 -21.44 9.83 -9.44
N LEU A 97 -22.36 8.94 -9.80
CA LEU A 97 -23.01 8.07 -8.80
C LEU A 97 -22.12 6.95 -8.26
N ARG A 98 -21.21 6.40 -9.08
CA ARG A 98 -20.30 5.32 -8.63
C ARG A 98 -19.10 5.86 -7.88
N PHE A 99 -18.63 7.04 -8.28
CA PHE A 99 -17.58 7.78 -7.57
C PHE A 99 -18.07 8.25 -6.19
N TYR A 100 -19.30 8.77 -6.13
CA TYR A 100 -19.92 9.22 -4.89
C TYR A 100 -20.21 8.06 -3.92
N MET A 101 -20.57 6.88 -4.43
CA MET A 101 -20.69 5.65 -3.62
C MET A 101 -19.34 5.17 -3.06
N LEU A 102 -18.24 5.33 -3.82
CA LEU A 102 -16.87 4.98 -3.40
C LEU A 102 -16.34 5.91 -2.30
N VAL A 103 -16.53 7.23 -2.45
CA VAL A 103 -16.13 8.23 -1.46
C VAL A 103 -16.96 8.10 -0.18
N ARG A 104 -18.26 7.73 -0.28
CA ARG A 104 -19.14 7.53 0.87
C ARG A 104 -18.89 6.21 1.62
N TYR A 105 -18.46 5.14 0.94
CA TYR A 105 -18.05 3.88 1.59
C TYR A 105 -16.72 4.02 2.36
N PHE A 106 -15.83 4.94 1.92
CA PHE A 106 -14.57 5.23 2.61
C PHE A 106 -14.74 6.05 3.90
N LEU A 107 -15.90 6.67 4.11
CA LEU A 107 -16.22 7.47 5.30
C LEU A 107 -16.74 6.66 6.49
N PHE A 108 -16.88 5.32 6.40
CA PHE A 108 -17.59 4.53 7.42
C PHE A 108 -16.83 3.32 7.97
N ASN A 109 -15.63 3.54 8.52
CA ASN A 109 -14.91 2.68 9.48
C ASN A 109 -13.70 1.87 8.95
N ILE A 110 -12.56 2.26 9.52
CA ILE A 110 -11.43 1.40 9.90
C ILE A 110 -11.98 0.29 10.80
N LEU A 111 -12.06 -0.97 10.29
CA LEU A 111 -11.97 -2.25 11.04
C LEU A 111 -12.60 -3.47 10.36
N HIS A 112 -13.32 -3.36 9.23
CA HIS A 112 -14.10 -4.52 8.74
C HIS A 112 -13.97 -4.83 7.25
N PHE A 113 -12.75 -4.71 6.68
CA PHE A 113 -12.52 -4.86 5.24
C PHE A 113 -12.02 -6.25 4.78
N LYS A 114 -12.21 -7.32 5.55
CA LYS A 114 -11.72 -8.67 5.15
C LYS A 114 -12.66 -9.48 4.24
N LYS A 115 -13.82 -8.96 3.78
CA LYS A 115 -14.83 -9.82 3.10
C LYS A 115 -15.53 -9.27 1.86
N LEU A 116 -15.15 -8.11 1.29
CA LEU A 116 -15.98 -7.47 0.26
C LEU A 116 -15.24 -6.95 -0.97
N LEU A 117 -14.24 -7.70 -1.47
CA LEU A 117 -13.62 -7.40 -2.76
C LEU A 117 -13.70 -8.58 -3.71
N ILE A 118 -14.92 -8.90 -4.13
CA ILE A 118 -15.15 -9.66 -5.35
C ILE A 118 -16.01 -8.79 -6.26
N LYS A 119 -15.39 -8.42 -7.40
CA LYS A 119 -15.97 -8.00 -8.70
C LYS A 119 -16.01 -6.49 -9.02
N LYS A 120 -15.14 -6.17 -10.01
CA LYS A 120 -15.10 -5.05 -10.99
C LYS A 120 -14.30 -3.78 -10.63
N ARG A 121 -13.15 -3.69 -11.33
CA ARG A 121 -12.26 -2.54 -11.58
C ARG A 121 -12.95 -1.17 -11.51
N GLN A 122 -12.44 -0.32 -10.62
CA GLN A 122 -12.45 1.14 -10.79
C GLN A 122 -11.11 1.70 -10.33
N HIS A 123 -10.44 2.43 -11.21
CA HIS A 123 -9.03 2.81 -11.08
C HIS A 123 -8.71 3.62 -9.81
N THR A 124 -9.71 4.32 -9.23
CA THR A 124 -9.57 5.16 -8.03
C THR A 124 -9.55 4.38 -6.71
N TYR A 125 -10.22 3.24 -6.66
CA TYR A 125 -10.18 2.37 -5.48
C TYR A 125 -8.78 1.80 -5.27
N LEU A 126 -8.05 1.61 -6.37
CA LEU A 126 -6.78 0.92 -6.36
C LEU A 126 -5.68 1.70 -5.63
N GLN A 127 -5.63 3.03 -5.72
CA GLN A 127 -4.62 3.82 -5.00
C GLN A 127 -4.87 3.81 -3.50
N LEU A 128 -6.12 3.93 -3.06
CA LEU A 128 -6.47 3.85 -1.64
C LEU A 128 -6.22 2.45 -1.09
N TYR A 129 -6.51 1.42 -1.89
CA TYR A 129 -6.23 0.04 -1.52
C TYR A 129 -4.73 -0.23 -1.46
N HIS A 130 -3.97 0.29 -2.42
CA HIS A 130 -2.51 0.21 -2.43
C HIS A 130 -1.89 0.90 -1.21
N GLU A 131 -2.28 2.15 -0.90
CA GLU A 131 -1.84 2.88 0.29
C GLU A 131 -2.12 2.09 1.58
N ALA A 132 -3.29 1.48 1.71
CA ALA A 132 -3.62 0.63 2.86
C ALA A 132 -2.76 -0.65 2.92
N THR A 133 -2.53 -1.29 1.77
CA THR A 133 -1.67 -2.49 1.69
C THR A 133 -0.23 -2.18 2.08
N VAL A 134 0.34 -1.06 1.58
CA VAL A 134 1.69 -0.63 1.92
C VAL A 134 1.80 -0.26 3.39
N MET A 135 0.83 0.48 3.94
CA MET A 135 0.80 0.82 5.38
C MET A 135 0.72 -0.41 6.27
N ASN A 136 -0.14 -1.38 5.96
CA ASN A 136 -0.26 -2.61 6.74
C ASN A 136 1.03 -3.43 6.68
N LEU A 137 1.68 -3.49 5.52
CA LEU A 137 2.95 -4.18 5.38
C LEU A 137 4.06 -3.48 6.17
N LEU A 138 4.13 -2.14 6.11
CA LEU A 138 5.05 -1.35 6.91
C LEU A 138 4.82 -1.54 8.42
N GLU A 139 3.56 -1.61 8.88
CA GLU A 139 3.24 -1.91 10.28
C GLU A 139 3.85 -3.25 10.72
N VAL A 140 3.69 -4.30 9.91
CA VAL A 140 4.28 -5.62 10.19
C VAL A 140 5.80 -5.55 10.21
N LEU A 141 6.41 -4.90 9.21
CA LEU A 141 7.88 -4.81 9.10
C LEU A 141 8.50 -4.02 10.25
N LEU A 142 7.90 -2.88 10.62
CA LEU A 142 8.37 -1.99 11.68
C LEU A 142 8.21 -2.56 13.09
N PHE A 143 7.41 -3.60 13.27
CA PHE A 143 7.33 -4.31 14.54
C PHE A 143 8.66 -5.00 14.89
N HIS A 144 9.50 -5.31 13.90
CA HIS A 144 10.78 -5.97 14.10
C HIS A 144 11.91 -4.96 14.32
N GLY A 145 12.62 -5.08 15.45
CA GLY A 145 13.68 -4.12 15.84
C GLY A 145 14.77 -3.91 14.77
N ASN A 146 15.10 -4.95 14.00
CA ASN A 146 16.10 -4.90 12.93
C ASN A 146 15.68 -4.03 11.73
N ALA A 147 14.39 -3.73 11.58
CA ALA A 147 13.89 -2.85 10.52
C ALA A 147 14.35 -1.40 10.73
N PHE A 148 14.48 -0.96 11.98
CA PHE A 148 14.88 0.43 12.28
C PHE A 148 16.31 0.75 11.84
N ASP A 149 17.22 -0.22 11.93
CA ASP A 149 18.60 -0.06 11.49
C ASP A 149 18.71 0.07 9.95
N GLU A 150 17.75 -0.49 9.20
CA GLU A 150 17.72 -0.42 7.74
C GLU A 150 17.11 0.88 7.22
N ILE A 151 16.07 1.39 7.88
CA ILE A 151 15.31 2.56 7.43
C ILE A 151 16.10 3.86 7.60
N GLY A 152 16.87 3.98 8.69
CA GLY A 152 17.64 5.18 9.00
C GLY A 152 16.79 6.46 8.98
N ASP A 153 17.26 7.48 8.26
CA ASP A 153 16.64 8.81 8.21
C ASP A 153 15.29 8.84 7.46
N ILE A 154 15.01 7.86 6.60
CA ILE A 154 13.76 7.77 5.82
C ILE A 154 12.54 7.59 6.76
N LEU A 155 12.76 7.12 7.98
CA LEU A 155 11.72 7.01 9.01
C LEU A 155 11.07 8.38 9.29
N LEU A 156 11.84 9.47 9.17
CA LEU A 156 11.34 10.82 9.36
C LEU A 156 10.28 11.19 8.32
N GLU A 157 10.44 10.72 7.07
CA GLU A 157 9.45 10.93 6.01
C GLU A 157 8.15 10.17 6.29
N LEU A 158 8.25 8.94 6.83
CA LEU A 158 7.09 8.17 7.26
C LEU A 158 6.38 8.84 8.46
N CYS A 159 7.12 9.40 9.41
CA CYS A 159 6.56 10.16 10.53
C CYS A 159 5.86 11.44 10.05
N ASP A 160 6.44 12.16 9.09
CA ASP A 160 5.83 13.35 8.48
C ASP A 160 4.53 12.99 7.75
N TYR A 161 4.55 11.91 6.96
CA TYR A 161 3.36 11.35 6.32
C TYR A 161 2.24 11.09 7.33
N CYS A 162 2.52 10.35 8.40
CA CYS A 162 1.54 10.04 9.45
C CYS A 162 1.01 11.32 10.13
N SER A 163 1.89 12.27 10.41
CA SER A 163 1.52 13.56 11.03
C SER A 163 0.60 14.38 10.14
N CYS A 164 0.91 14.45 8.84
CA CYS A 164 0.07 15.11 7.84
C CYS A 164 -1.31 14.45 7.73
N LYS A 165 -1.39 13.11 7.76
CA LYS A 165 -2.67 12.38 7.75
C LYS A 165 -3.53 12.69 8.96
N ILE A 166 -2.94 12.63 10.16
CA ILE A 166 -3.65 12.94 11.40
C ILE A 166 -4.15 14.39 11.40
N ALA A 167 -3.32 15.33 10.95
CA ALA A 167 -3.72 16.74 10.83
C ALA A 167 -4.90 16.92 9.87
N LYS A 168 -4.89 16.26 8.70
CA LYS A 168 -6.02 16.27 7.75
C LYS A 168 -7.31 15.69 8.34
N ILE A 169 -7.20 14.68 9.21
CA ILE A 169 -8.36 14.09 9.91
C ILE A 169 -8.90 15.06 10.96
N ASN A 170 -8.02 15.67 11.75
CA ASN A 170 -8.39 16.59 12.84
C ASN A 170 -8.84 17.98 12.35
N ALA A 171 -8.51 18.36 11.12
CA ALA A 171 -8.95 19.61 10.50
C ALA A 171 -10.40 19.55 9.95
N ARG A 172 -11.10 18.43 10.15
CA ARG A 172 -12.53 18.24 9.84
C ARG A 172 -13.40 18.42 11.07
#